data_AF-A0A0J1IX04-F1
#
_entry.id   AF-A0A0J1IX04-F1
#
_cell.length_a   1.000
_cell.length_b   1.000
_cell.length_c   1.000
_cell.angle_alpha   90.00
_cell.angle_beta   90.00
_cell.angle_gamma   90.00
#
_symmetry.space_group_name_H-M   'P 1'
#
loop_
_entity.id
_entity.type
_entity.pdbx_description
1 polymer ?
#
loop_
_entity_poly.entity_id
_entity_poly.type
_entity_poly.pdbx_seq_one_letter_code
_entity_poly.pdbx_strand_id
1 'polypeptide(L)'
;MYAQIIDDTVGNTLVSASTLQKDVKAELEKTNNVDAAAYLGTVIAKKALEKGITTVVFDRGGFIYQGKIKALADAAREAGLEF
;
A
#
# COMPACT_ATOMS: atom_id res chain seq x y z
N MET A 1 0.60 -9.72 2.97
CA MET A 1 1.29 -8.81 2.04
C MET A 1 1.61 -7.50 2.74
N TYR A 2 2.60 -6.78 2.21
CA TYR A 2 3.19 -5.59 2.83
C TYR A 2 3.26 -4.48 1.80
N ALA A 3 3.11 -3.24 2.26
CA ALA A 3 3.36 -2.04 1.50
C ALA A 3 4.06 -1.03 2.40
N GLN A 4 5.03 -0.31 1.85
CA GLN A 4 5.82 0.68 2.57
C GLN A 4 6.05 1.89 1.66
N ILE A 5 6.07 3.07 2.28
CA ILE A 5 6.56 4.30 1.67
C ILE A 5 7.86 4.61 2.38
N ILE A 6 8.93 4.69 1.61
CA ILE A 6 10.30 4.81 2.10
C ILE A 6 10.89 6.08 1.50
N ASP A 7 11.65 6.80 2.30
CA ASP A 7 12.55 7.84 1.80
C ASP A 7 13.91 7.19 1.51
N ASP A 8 14.22 6.96 0.24
CA ASP A 8 15.45 6.31 -0.21
C ASP A 8 16.71 7.11 0.07
N THR A 9 16.60 8.43 0.31
CA THR A 9 17.78 9.28 0.59
C THR A 9 18.36 9.01 1.98
N VAL A 10 17.50 8.63 2.92
CA VAL A 10 17.84 8.36 4.32
C VAL A 10 17.56 6.92 4.74
N GLY A 11 16.93 6.11 3.89
CA GLY A 11 16.58 4.72 4.16
C GLY A 11 15.47 4.54 5.21
N ASN A 12 14.68 5.57 5.47
CA ASN A 12 13.67 5.56 6.53
C ASN A 12 12.28 5.22 5.97
N THR A 13 11.59 4.29 6.63
CA THR A 13 10.18 4.01 6.32
C THR A 13 9.29 5.11 6.92
N LEU A 14 8.65 5.90 6.06
CA LEU A 14 7.72 6.95 6.47
C LEU A 14 6.37 6.37 6.86
N VAL A 15 5.86 5.41 6.07
CA VAL A 15 4.56 4.77 6.31
C VAL A 15 4.66 3.28 5.97
N SER A 16 3.99 2.44 6.75
CA SER A 16 3.88 1.02 6.47
C SER A 16 2.48 0.49 6.76
N ALA A 17 2.05 -0.46 5.93
CA ALA A 17 0.82 -1.22 6.11
C ALA A 17 1.07 -2.69 5.79
N SER A 18 0.46 -3.58 6.56
CA SER A 18 0.49 -5.01 6.24
C SER A 18 -0.79 -5.72 6.62
N THR A 19 -1.10 -6.80 5.92
CA THR A 19 -2.22 -7.68 6.27
C THR A 19 -1.98 -8.50 7.54
N LEU A 20 -0.83 -8.34 8.21
CA LEU A 20 -0.56 -8.91 9.54
C LEU A 20 -0.94 -7.94 10.67
N GLN A 21 -1.11 -6.65 10.38
CA GLN A 21 -1.59 -5.67 11.36
C GLN A 21 -3.01 -6.07 11.80
N LYS A 22 -3.29 -6.01 13.11
CA LYS A 22 -4.55 -6.52 13.68
C LYS A 22 -5.78 -5.78 13.12
N ASP A 23 -5.65 -4.46 12.99
CA ASP A 23 -6.63 -3.55 12.39
C ASP A 23 -6.93 -3.92 10.93
N VAL A 24 -5.89 -4.15 10.12
CA VAL A 24 -6.06 -4.53 8.71
C VAL A 24 -6.62 -5.94 8.57
N LYS A 25 -6.16 -6.88 9.41
CA LYS A 25 -6.59 -8.28 9.36
C LYS A 25 -8.05 -8.46 9.80
N ALA A 26 -8.54 -7.62 10.72
CA ALA A 26 -9.93 -7.68 11.19
C ALA A 26 -10.93 -7.40 10.07
N GLU A 27 -10.55 -6.57 9.10
CA GLU A 27 -11.39 -6.15 7.97
C GLU A 27 -11.27 -7.08 6.74
N LEU A 28 -10.52 -8.18 6.86
CA LEU A 28 -10.19 -9.07 5.74
C LEU A 28 -10.53 -10.53 6.05
N GLU A 29 -11.41 -11.14 5.24
CA GLU A 29 -11.66 -12.59 5.28
C GLU A 29 -10.41 -13.41 4.88
N LYS A 30 -9.65 -12.91 3.90
CA LYS A 30 -8.40 -13.51 3.41
C LYS A 30 -7.33 -12.45 3.35
N THR A 31 -6.09 -12.83 3.66
CA THR A 31 -4.95 -11.89 3.73
C THR A 31 -4.01 -11.96 2.52
N ASN A 32 -4.36 -12.77 1.51
CA ASN A 32 -3.49 -13.07 0.37
C ASN A 32 -4.23 -13.18 -0.98
N ASN A 33 -5.31 -12.42 -1.16
CA ASN A 33 -6.06 -12.29 -2.42
C ASN A 33 -5.97 -10.86 -2.97
N VAL A 34 -6.65 -10.63 -4.10
CA VAL A 34 -6.73 -9.32 -4.77
C VAL A 34 -7.48 -8.31 -3.92
N ASP A 35 -8.54 -8.72 -3.23
CA ASP A 35 -9.32 -7.84 -2.34
C ASP A 35 -8.48 -7.33 -1.17
N ALA A 36 -7.69 -8.20 -0.55
CA ALA A 36 -6.73 -7.78 0.48
C ALA A 36 -5.68 -6.80 -0.03
N ALA A 37 -5.27 -6.95 -1.30
CA ALA A 37 -4.32 -6.04 -1.92
C ALA A 37 -4.92 -4.65 -2.14
N ALA A 38 -6.15 -4.60 -2.67
CA ALA A 38 -6.89 -3.37 -2.85
C ALA A 38 -7.12 -2.66 -1.51
N TYR A 39 -7.63 -3.37 -0.51
CA TYR A 39 -7.84 -2.80 0.83
C TYR A 39 -6.53 -2.25 1.42
N LEU A 40 -5.43 -3.01 1.31
CA LEU A 40 -4.13 -2.56 1.79
C LEU A 40 -3.64 -1.28 1.07
N GLY A 41 -3.89 -1.18 -0.24
CA GLY A 41 -3.60 0.00 -1.06
C GLY A 41 -4.33 1.25 -0.54
N THR A 42 -5.62 1.12 -0.25
CA THR A 42 -6.41 2.20 0.34
C THR A 42 -5.90 2.61 1.72
N VAL A 43 -5.54 1.64 2.56
CA VAL A 43 -5.03 1.89 3.92
C VAL A 43 -3.71 2.64 3.89
N ILE A 44 -2.77 2.23 3.03
CA ILE A 44 -1.46 2.90 2.96
C ILE A 44 -1.57 4.31 2.39
N ALA A 45 -2.43 4.52 1.39
CA ALA A 45 -2.68 5.83 0.83
C ALA A 45 -3.25 6.80 1.86
N LYS A 46 -4.26 6.38 2.62
CA LYS A 46 -4.81 7.21 3.72
C LYS A 46 -3.74 7.58 4.74
N LYS A 47 -2.94 6.61 5.20
CA LYS A 47 -1.84 6.86 6.15
C LYS A 47 -0.76 7.78 5.56
N ALA A 48 -0.53 7.73 4.26
CA ALA A 48 0.40 8.63 3.56
C ALA A 48 -0.12 10.06 3.54
N LEU A 49 -1.39 10.25 3.14
CA LEU A 49 -2.06 11.53 3.11
C LEU A 49 -2.16 12.18 4.49
N GLU A 50 -2.43 11.40 5.54
CA GLU A 50 -2.40 11.88 6.94
C GLU A 50 -1.03 12.44 7.36
N LYS A 51 0.06 11.96 6.73
CA LYS A 51 1.41 12.48 6.92
C LYS A 51 1.81 13.56 5.91
N GLY A 52 0.88 14.01 5.06
CA GLY A 52 1.12 15.01 4.03
C GLY A 52 1.90 14.49 2.81
N ILE A 53 1.96 13.16 2.63
CA ILE A 53 2.63 12.52 1.48
C ILE A 53 1.57 12.27 0.40
N THR A 54 1.65 13.02 -0.69
CA THR A 54 0.71 12.93 -1.83
C THR A 54 1.33 12.22 -3.03
N THR A 55 2.60 12.50 -3.32
CA THR A 55 3.30 11.98 -4.50
C THR A 55 4.35 10.98 -4.09
N VAL A 56 4.34 9.81 -4.73
CA VAL A 56 5.32 8.73 -4.50
C VAL A 56 5.74 8.12 -5.82
N VAL A 57 6.70 7.19 -5.79
CA VAL A 57 7.02 6.33 -6.93
C VAL A 57 6.61 4.92 -6.57
N PHE A 58 5.86 4.26 -7.46
CA PHE A 58 5.44 2.89 -7.21
C PHE A 58 6.56 1.90 -7.55
N ASP A 59 7.20 1.36 -6.50
CA ASP A 59 8.08 0.20 -6.64
C ASP A 59 7.28 -1.11 -6.57
N ARG A 60 7.41 -1.91 -7.63
CA ARG A 60 6.81 -3.24 -7.74
C ARG A 60 7.63 -4.33 -7.06
N GLY A 61 8.78 -4.03 -6.45
CA GLY A 61 9.60 -4.99 -5.70
C GLY A 61 10.04 -6.19 -6.53
N GLY A 62 10.24 -6.00 -7.84
CA GLY A 62 10.57 -7.07 -8.79
C GLY A 62 9.39 -7.93 -9.27
N PHE A 63 8.17 -7.73 -8.76
CA PHE A 63 6.99 -8.45 -9.20
C PHE A 63 6.43 -7.91 -10.54
N ILE A 64 5.67 -8.76 -11.23
CA ILE A 64 4.94 -8.36 -12.44
C ILE A 64 3.76 -7.48 -12.02
N TYR A 65 3.55 -6.36 -12.71
CA TYR A 65 2.42 -5.45 -12.48
C TYR A 65 1.10 -6.09 -12.94
N GLN A 66 0.57 -7.01 -12.13
CA GLN A 66 -0.66 -7.74 -12.41
C GLN A 66 -1.30 -8.24 -11.10
N GLY A 67 -2.59 -8.57 -11.15
CA GLY A 67 -3.31 -9.17 -10.03
C GLY A 67 -3.22 -8.32 -8.77
N LYS A 68 -2.62 -8.88 -7.71
CA LYS A 68 -2.47 -8.20 -6.41
C LYS A 68 -1.66 -6.90 -6.50
N ILE A 69 -0.58 -6.87 -7.28
CA ILE A 69 0.28 -5.68 -7.38
C ILE A 69 -0.50 -4.54 -8.05
N LYS A 70 -1.19 -4.86 -9.14
CA LYS A 70 -2.05 -3.91 -9.85
C LYS A 70 -3.18 -3.42 -8.95
N ALA A 71 -3.90 -4.33 -8.28
CA ALA A 71 -5.00 -3.95 -7.40
C ALA A 71 -4.58 -3.06 -6.23
N LEU A 72 -3.40 -3.31 -5.65
CA LEU A 72 -2.85 -2.43 -4.61
C LEU A 72 -2.53 -1.04 -5.14
N ALA A 73 -1.89 -0.97 -6.32
CA ALA A 73 -1.55 0.30 -6.97
C ALA A 73 -2.80 1.10 -7.34
N ASP A 74 -3.77 0.47 -7.98
CA ASP A 74 -5.01 1.10 -8.41
C ASP A 74 -5.80 1.64 -7.20
N ALA A 75 -5.95 0.84 -6.13
CA ALA A 75 -6.63 1.28 -4.91
C ALA A 75 -5.89 2.42 -4.16
N ALA A 76 -4.56 2.41 -4.17
CA ALA A 76 -3.78 3.51 -3.59
C ALA A 76 -3.95 4.81 -4.40
N ARG A 77 -4.04 4.73 -5.74
CA ARG A 77 -4.37 5.89 -6.59
C ARG A 77 -5.76 6.44 -6.35
N GLU A 78 -6.77 5.57 -6.30
CA GLU A 78 -8.15 5.97 -6.02
C GLU A 78 -8.31 6.63 -4.65
N ALA A 79 -7.47 6.23 -3.69
CA ALA A 79 -7.43 6.82 -2.36
C ALA A 79 -6.64 8.14 -2.28
N GLY A 80 -6.07 8.63 -3.40
CA GLY A 80 -5.48 9.96 -3.53
C GLY A 80 -3.96 10.04 -3.56
N LEU A 81 -3.25 8.91 -3.61
CA LEU A 81 -1.81 8.94 -3.90
C LEU A 81 -1.56 9.12 -5.41
N GLU A 82 -0.57 9.95 -5.75
CA GLU A 82 -0.17 10.24 -7.12
C GLU A 82 1.12 9.48 -7.46
N PHE A 83 1.06 8.57 -8.44
CA PHE A 83 2.19 7.80 -9.00
C PHE A 83 1.80 6.99 -10.25
#